data_AF-A0A5C3LQM6-F1
#
_entry.id   AF-A0A5C3LQM6-F1
#
_cell.length_a   1.000
_cell.length_b   1.000
_cell.length_c   1.000
_cell.angle_alpha   90.00
_cell.angle_beta   90.00
_cell.angle_gamma   90.00
#
_symmetry.space_group_name_H-M   'P 1'
#
loop_
_entity.id
_entity.type
_entity.pdbx_description
1 polymer ?
#
loop_
_entity_poly.entity_id
_entity_poly.type
_entity_poly.pdbx_seq_one_letter_code
_entity_poly.pdbx_strand_id
1 'polypeptide(L)' 'MGGIGKRQIALKFTEEVAKQYSHIFWIDATDKNTISASMKGLSSIPEARNADVDDNTESVLNWIGFL' A
#
# COMPACT_ATOMS: atom_id res chain seq x y z
N MET A 1 -18.97 12.43 10.98
CA MET A 1 -18.08 13.35 11.73
C MET A 1 -16.62 12.90 11.59
N GLY A 2 -15.99 13.10 10.42
CA GLY A 2 -14.77 12.36 10.05
C GLY A 2 -13.58 13.17 9.56
N GLY A 3 -13.55 14.49 9.67
CA GLY A 3 -12.37 15.32 9.37
C GLY A 3 -11.92 15.91 10.69
N ILE A 4 -10.72 15.65 11.19
CA ILE A 4 -9.49 16.30 10.75
C ILE A 4 -8.33 15.47 11.31
N GLY A 5 -7.20 15.39 10.62
CA GLY A 5 -5.94 14.93 11.20
C GLY A 5 -5.61 13.44 11.10
N LYS A 6 -6.57 12.51 10.93
CA LYS A 6 -6.25 11.06 10.87
C LYS A 6 -5.21 10.71 9.79
N ARG A 7 -5.38 11.25 8.58
CA ARG A 7 -4.43 11.07 7.48
C ARG A 7 -3.07 11.69 7.79
N GLN A 8 -3.08 12.85 8.46
CA GLN A 8 -1.87 13.58 8.83
C GLN A 8 -1.08 12.85 9.94
N ILE A 9 -1.77 12.24 10.90
CA ILE A 9 -1.16 11.38 11.93
C ILE A 9 -0.53 10.15 11.29
N ALA A 10 -1.24 9.47 10.37
CA ALA A 10 -0.69 8.33 9.65
C ALA A 10 0.53 8.71 8.80
N LEU A 11 0.48 9.86 8.11
CA LEU A 11 1.63 10.37 7.35
C LEU A 11 2.82 10.66 8.28
N LYS A 12 2.56 11.32 9.42
CA LYS A 12 3.62 11.67 10.37
C LYS A 12 4.28 10.44 10.97
N PHE A 13 3.48 9.43 11.33
CA PHE A 13 3.98 8.15 11.80
C PHE A 13 4.89 7.49 10.77
N THR A 14 4.47 7.44 9.50
CA THR A 14 5.29 6.89 8.40
C THR A 14 6.65 7.58 8.29
N GLU A 15 6.71 8.92 8.41
CA GLU A 15 7.98 9.66 8.40
C GLU A 15 8.90 9.24 9.55
N GLU A 16 8.36 9.03 10.75
CA GLU A 16 9.12 8.68 11.95
C GLU A 16 9.67 7.25 11.90
N VAL A 17 8.92 6.33 11.28
CA VAL A 17 9.29 4.92 11.20
C VAL A 17 9.94 4.52 9.87
N ALA A 18 10.10 5.45 8.92
CA ALA A 18 10.60 5.16 7.57
C ALA A 18 11.98 4.45 7.55
N LYS A 19 12.80 4.62 8.60
CA LYS A 19 14.10 3.95 8.73
C LYS A 19 14.03 2.58 9.41
N GLN A 20 12.89 2.22 9.98
CA GLN A 20 12.67 0.98 10.74
C GLN A 20 12.02 -0.12 9.90
N TYR A 21 11.28 0.27 8.86
CA TYR A 21 10.62 -0.66 7.94
C TYR A 21 11.27 -0.59 6.57
N SER A 22 11.50 -1.75 5.95
CA SER A 22 11.97 -1.86 4.57
C SER A 22 10.90 -1.43 3.55
N HIS A 23 9.63 -1.69 3.87
CA HIS A 23 8.50 -1.40 3.00
C HIS A 23 7.34 -0.78 3.79
N ILE A 24 6.73 0.26 3.24
CA ILE A 24 5.50 0.87 3.76
C ILE A 24 4.56 1.10 2.58
N PHE A 25 3.37 0.50 2.62
CA PHE A 25 2.38 0.59 1.55
C PHE A 25 1.17 1.43 1.98
N TRP A 26 0.64 2.23 1.05
CA TRP A 26 -0.57 3.03 1.28
C TRP A 26 -1.73 2.49 0.43
N ILE A 27 -2.83 2.12 1.09
CA ILE A 27 -4.04 1.61 0.43
C ILE A 27 -5.22 2.54 0.72
N ASP A 28 -5.95 2.95 -0.32
CA ASP A 28 -7.22 3.64 -0.16
C ASP A 28 -8.36 2.63 0.06
N ALA A 29 -8.76 2.50 1.33
CA ALA A 29 -9.79 1.57 1.77
C ALA A 29 -11.22 2.16 1.78
N THR A 30 -11.48 3.23 1.00
CA THR A 30 -12.80 3.88 0.95
C THR A 30 -13.93 2.93 0.55
N ASP A 31 -13.72 2.12 -0.49
CA ASP A 31 -14.64 1.07 -0.93
C ASP A 31 -13.91 -0.07 -1.67
N LYS A 32 -14.65 -1.09 -2.11
CA LYS A 32 -14.07 -2.27 -2.78
C LYS A 32 -13.34 -1.92 -4.08
N ASN A 33 -13.82 -0.93 -4.83
CA ASN A 33 -13.21 -0.50 -6.07
C ASN A 33 -11.92 0.29 -5.80
N THR A 34 -11.92 1.17 -4.79
CA THR A 34 -10.70 1.91 -4.42
C THR A 34 -9.62 0.99 -3.86
N ILE A 35 -10.00 -0.06 -3.11
CA ILE A 35 -9.06 -1.09 -2.65
C ILE A 35 -8.44 -1.81 -3.85
N SER A 36 -9.27 -2.30 -4.78
CA SER A 36 -8.80 -3.00 -5.98
C SER A 36 -7.87 -2.12 -6.82
N ALA A 37 -8.25 -0.86 -7.05
CA ALA A 37 -7.43 0.10 -7.77
C ALA A 37 -6.10 0.39 -7.05
N SER A 38 -6.10 0.48 -5.72
CA SER A 38 -4.88 0.67 -4.93
C SER A 38 -3.94 -0.53 -5.04
N MET A 39 -4.49 -1.76 -4.95
CA MET A 39 -3.71 -2.99 -5.10
C MET A 39 -3.09 -3.11 -6.49
N LYS A 40 -3.87 -2.82 -7.54
CA LYS A 40 -3.35 -2.75 -8.92
C LYS A 40 -2.30 -1.64 -9.10
N GLY A 41 -2.40 -0.55 -8.34
CA GLY A 41 -1.38 0.48 -8.27
C GLY A 41 -0.06 -0.07 -7.71
N LEU A 42 -0.11 -0.91 -6.68
CA LEU A 42 1.08 -1.54 -6.09
C LEU A 42 1.77 -2.50 -7.06
N SER A 43 1.04 -3.30 -7.84
CA SER A 43 1.68 -4.18 -8.86
C SER A 43 2.43 -3.40 -9.95
N SER A 44 2.17 -2.09 -10.07
CA SER A 44 2.81 -1.23 -11.06
C SER A 44 4.12 -0.58 -10.60
N ILE A 45 4.52 -0.73 -9.33
CA ILE A 45 5.78 -0.18 -8.84
C ILE A 45 6.97 -1.01 -9.33
N PRO A 46 8.17 -0.43 -9.48
CA PRO A 46 9.33 -1.14 -10.04
C PRO A 46 9.65 -2.45 -9.33
N GLU A 47 9.59 -2.47 -8.00
CA GLU A 47 9.90 -3.64 -7.18
C GLU A 47 8.93 -4.79 -7.44
N ALA A 48 7.62 -4.50 -7.52
CA ALA A 48 6.60 -5.49 -7.81
C ALA A 48 6.71 -6.01 -9.25
N ARG A 49 7.00 -5.13 -10.22
CA ARG A 49 7.21 -5.52 -11.62
C ARG A 49 8.43 -6.43 -11.79
N ASN A 50 9.52 -6.12 -11.09
CA ASN A 50 10.72 -6.95 -11.11
C ASN A 50 10.51 -8.32 -10.46
N ALA A 51 9.49 -8.45 -9.61
CA ALA A 51 9.08 -9.70 -8.99
C ALA A 51 7.93 -10.41 -9.74
N ASP A 52 7.63 -9.98 -10.97
CA ASP A 52 6.57 -10.54 -11.83
C ASP A 52 5.18 -10.62 -11.14
N VAL A 53 4.85 -9.62 -10.32
CA VAL A 53 3.57 -9.57 -9.59
C VAL A 53 2.42 -9.23 -10.54
N ASP A 54 1.47 -10.17 -10.68
CA ASP A 54 0.23 -9.92 -11.43
C ASP A 54 -0.60 -8.74 -10.89
N ASP A 55 -1.43 -8.14 -11.74
CA ASP A 55 -2.24 -6.96 -11.43
C ASP A 55 -3.53 -7.22 -10.62
N ASN A 56 -3.64 -8.40 -10.02
CA ASN A 56 -4.76 -8.80 -9.18
C ASN A 56 -4.41 -8.74 -7.68
N THR A 57 -5.45 -8.56 -6.85
CA THR A 57 -5.29 -8.40 -5.40
C THR A 57 -4.59 -9.58 -4.71
N GLU A 58 -4.87 -10.81 -5.13
CA GLU A 58 -4.30 -12.01 -4.49
C GLU A 58 -2.79 -12.09 -4.70
N SER A 59 -2.33 -11.88 -5.93
CA SER A 59 -0.90 -11.84 -6.27
C SER A 59 -0.18 -10.76 -5.46
N VAL A 60 -0.74 -9.55 -5.41
CA VAL A 60 -0.16 -8.43 -4.65
C VAL A 60 -0.08 -8.74 -3.15
N LEU A 61 -1.12 -9.33 -2.57
CA LEU A 61 -1.11 -9.72 -1.15
C LEU A 61 -0.09 -10.83 -0.85
N ASN A 62 0.00 -11.83 -1.73
CA ASN A 62 1.00 -12.88 -1.61
C ASN A 62 2.41 -12.28 -1.66
N TRP A 63 2.68 -11.39 -2.62
CA TRP A 63 3.96 -10.70 -2.73
C TRP A 63 4.31 -9.91 -1.45
N ILE A 64 3.38 -9.11 -0.93
CA ILE A 64 3.59 -8.37 0.33
C ILE A 64 3.89 -9.33 1.50
N GLY A 65 3.25 -10.50 1.53
CA GLY A 65 3.51 -11.52 2.55
C GLY A 65 4.89 -12.19 2.47
N PHE A 66 5.58 -12.06 1.34
CA PHE A 66 6.94 -12.59 1.12
C PHE A 66 8.06 -11.55 1.32
N LEU A 67 7.73 -10.26 1.48
CA LEU A 67 8.69 -9.17 1.71
C LEU A 67 9.16 -9.09 3.17
#